data_AF-A0AAW3MVS2-F1
#
_entry.id   AF-A0AAW3MVS2-F1
#
_cell.length_a   1.000
_cell.length_b   1.000
_cell.length_c   1.000
_cell.angle_alpha   90.00
_cell.angle_beta   90.00
_cell.angle_gamma   90.00
#
_symmetry.space_group_name_H-M   'P 1'
#
loop_
_entity.id
_entity.type
_entity.pdbx_description
1 polymer ?
#
loop_
_entity_poly.entity_id
_entity_poly.type
_entity_poly.pdbx_seq_one_letter_code
_entity_poly.pdbx_strand_id
1 'polypeptide(L)'
;MKKRNPPASQADGSDDELPVEPAGDEAPTPRMRIVSGEAPAGDFQVMSAPETGPGPQGWLFPPDELLLPDALNSYRKPVVAIHAIPERRDVSMKLSARKLMEALPLAVQLNLRSRNKDEAQELIRKIREDRATPLFEIRTKELARLAGLTVQNMERIHELLAEMVGFPFIWNVLGEDGHVEYEAVAPLLIRRDKGVGSKQGYTRFAFEPEILLWFLEPKMWANLSWAVMTSIGRSAGPGQEAAYGLYQNIWRYLGTSQKVTPAHDLATWIDLIIGPSRFVKLNAAGDKEVADYKDFKRRYLVPGLEILNAHHALNHTVEMKEEKSGRRVARLRFKFHEKRQGSFEFPLGWPPASLKYLEEIGFSEKDISTLSQLYLYEQVAEALKRLPAAEQRVRAKGSQVYSRKAFFSGILANVVKGEAQTAEEEARLLHEAQQRQQQEMEEQRMTALQGKFSAHQRGLITAGLQNLPAEERTTLIQEHLAAKPEDRIMYKAGDFGLPYMVLFCKWLAAARPELYAAWLPEPKDNNFQSWLVWQLASR
;
A
#
# COMPACT_ATOMS: atom_id res chain seq x y z
N MET A 1 21.71 2.55 -74.67
CA MET A 1 22.98 1.97 -74.17
C MET A 1 22.64 1.05 -73.01
N LYS A 2 22.47 -0.27 -73.24
CA LYS A 2 23.46 -1.37 -73.12
C LYS A 2 23.90 -1.69 -71.68
N LYS A 3 23.46 -2.87 -71.18
CA LYS A 3 23.95 -3.59 -69.99
C LYS A 3 25.27 -4.33 -70.30
N ARG A 4 26.14 -4.57 -69.29
CA ARG A 4 26.68 -5.90 -68.88
C ARG A 4 27.80 -5.82 -67.83
N ASN A 5 27.94 -6.91 -67.05
CA ASN A 5 28.88 -7.18 -65.94
C ASN A 5 30.23 -7.77 -66.47
N PRO A 6 31.01 -8.52 -65.65
CA PRO A 6 31.88 -8.19 -64.50
C PRO A 6 33.37 -8.42 -64.87
N PRO A 7 34.33 -8.52 -63.91
CA PRO A 7 34.68 -9.80 -63.26
C PRO A 7 35.02 -9.60 -61.75
N ALA A 8 35.53 -10.51 -60.91
CA ALA A 8 35.79 -11.97 -60.92
C ALA A 8 35.83 -12.49 -59.43
N SER A 9 36.11 -13.79 -59.21
CA SER A 9 36.52 -14.38 -57.93
C SER A 9 37.87 -15.11 -58.07
N GLN A 10 38.76 -15.02 -57.08
CA GLN A 10 39.76 -16.05 -56.79
C GLN A 10 39.92 -16.20 -55.28
N ALA A 11 40.02 -17.45 -54.84
CA ALA A 11 40.41 -17.85 -53.49
C ALA A 11 41.60 -18.79 -53.64
N ASP A 12 42.57 -18.69 -52.73
CA ASP A 12 43.33 -19.79 -52.10
C ASP A 12 44.58 -19.22 -51.41
N GLY A 13 45.03 -19.87 -50.33
CA GLY A 13 46.26 -19.55 -49.61
C GLY A 13 46.06 -19.32 -48.12
N SER A 14 46.13 -20.39 -47.33
CA SER A 14 46.33 -20.35 -45.89
C SER A 14 47.71 -19.80 -45.53
N ASP A 15 47.85 -19.23 -44.33
CA ASP A 15 48.72 -19.78 -43.28
C ASP A 15 48.45 -19.08 -41.94
N ASP A 16 48.91 -19.72 -40.85
CA ASP A 16 48.58 -19.41 -39.46
C ASP A 16 48.97 -18.01 -38.97
N GLU A 17 48.08 -17.36 -38.21
CA GLU A 17 48.45 -16.67 -36.96
C GLU A 17 47.22 -16.42 -36.07
N LEU A 18 47.19 -17.05 -34.89
CA LEU A 18 46.16 -16.87 -33.86
C LEU A 18 46.41 -15.59 -33.04
N PRO A 19 45.42 -14.70 -32.87
CA PRO A 19 45.46 -13.66 -31.84
C PRO A 19 44.60 -14.05 -30.63
N VAL A 20 45.28 -14.60 -29.62
CA VAL A 20 45.14 -14.30 -28.17
C VAL A 20 43.72 -14.06 -27.61
N GLU A 21 43.29 -14.96 -26.72
CA GLU A 21 42.13 -14.77 -25.83
C GLU A 21 42.29 -13.52 -24.93
N PRO A 22 41.29 -12.63 -24.83
CA PRO A 22 41.16 -11.75 -23.67
C PRO A 22 40.57 -12.54 -22.50
N ALA A 23 41.32 -12.61 -21.41
CA ALA A 23 40.94 -13.38 -20.23
C ALA A 23 39.75 -12.79 -19.45
N GLY A 24 38.83 -13.66 -19.04
CA GLY A 24 38.01 -13.48 -17.84
C GLY A 24 36.88 -12.44 -17.88
N ASP A 25 35.81 -12.73 -18.61
CA ASP A 25 34.50 -12.16 -18.27
C ASP A 25 33.99 -12.82 -16.96
N GLU A 26 34.12 -12.10 -15.84
CA GLU A 26 33.48 -12.48 -14.59
C GLU A 26 31.95 -12.51 -14.76
N ALA A 27 31.31 -13.57 -14.28
CA ALA A 27 29.86 -13.68 -14.29
C ALA A 27 29.21 -12.47 -13.56
N PRO A 28 28.05 -11.96 -14.03
CA PRO A 28 27.42 -10.80 -13.44
C PRO A 28 27.02 -11.07 -11.99
N THR A 29 27.83 -10.55 -11.06
CA THR A 29 27.60 -10.65 -9.63
C THR A 29 26.29 -9.92 -9.26
N PRO A 30 25.40 -10.51 -8.43
CA PRO A 30 24.06 -9.98 -8.20
C PRO A 30 24.07 -8.54 -7.66
N ARG A 31 23.34 -7.66 -8.34
CA ARG A 31 23.33 -6.21 -8.10
C ARG A 31 22.19 -5.74 -7.21
N MET A 32 22.13 -6.18 -5.95
CA MET A 32 21.70 -5.34 -4.84
C MET A 32 21.91 -6.03 -3.49
N ARG A 33 22.25 -5.24 -2.47
CA ARG A 33 22.43 -5.72 -1.10
C ARG A 33 21.06 -5.88 -0.45
N ILE A 34 20.69 -7.11 -0.08
CA ILE A 34 19.60 -7.36 0.87
C ILE A 34 19.90 -6.53 2.12
N VAL A 35 19.00 -5.62 2.48
CA VAL A 35 19.14 -4.81 3.70
C VAL A 35 18.89 -5.71 4.90
N SER A 36 19.96 -6.30 5.42
CA SER A 36 20.02 -6.90 6.75
C SER A 36 19.85 -5.81 7.81
N GLY A 37 18.59 -5.46 8.05
CA GLY A 37 18.18 -4.51 9.08
C GLY A 37 17.72 -5.25 10.33
N GLU A 38 18.60 -5.35 11.33
CA GLU A 38 18.16 -5.58 12.71
C GLU A 38 17.21 -4.43 13.11
N ALA A 39 15.93 -4.75 13.25
CA ALA A 39 14.95 -3.92 13.95
C ALA A 39 14.64 -4.59 15.30
N PRO A 40 14.43 -3.83 16.39
CA PRO A 40 14.23 -4.40 17.70
C PRO A 40 12.95 -5.25 17.74
N ALA A 41 13.01 -6.37 18.45
CA ALA A 41 11.91 -7.31 18.59
C ALA A 41 10.66 -6.64 19.18
N GLY A 42 9.64 -6.47 18.34
CA GLY A 42 8.24 -6.43 18.75
C GLY A 42 7.56 -7.71 18.27
N ASP A 43 6.60 -8.22 19.04
CA ASP A 43 5.98 -9.53 18.83
C ASP A 43 5.15 -9.62 17.54
N PHE A 44 5.83 -9.80 16.41
CA PHE A 44 5.24 -10.24 15.16
C PHE A 44 5.42 -11.74 15.04
N GLN A 45 4.34 -12.48 15.27
CA GLN A 45 4.29 -13.88 14.91
C GLN A 45 4.23 -13.99 13.38
N VAL A 46 5.41 -14.02 12.74
CA VAL A 46 5.55 -14.26 11.31
C VAL A 46 5.08 -15.68 11.05
N MET A 47 3.84 -15.83 10.58
CA MET A 47 3.35 -17.09 10.05
C MET A 47 4.01 -17.33 8.69
N SER A 48 5.24 -17.83 8.71
CA SER A 48 5.88 -18.41 7.54
C SER A 48 5.00 -19.54 7.01
N ALA A 49 4.63 -19.49 5.73
CA ALA A 49 3.97 -20.60 5.07
C ALA A 49 4.91 -21.83 5.14
N PRO A 50 4.43 -23.02 5.57
CA PRO A 50 5.23 -24.23 5.52
C PRO A 50 5.40 -24.67 4.06
N GLU A 51 6.63 -25.02 3.66
CA GLU A 51 6.95 -25.44 2.28
C GLU A 51 6.28 -26.76 1.84
N THR A 52 5.60 -27.47 2.76
CA THR A 52 4.90 -28.73 2.47
C THR A 52 3.55 -28.83 3.18
N GLY A 53 2.46 -28.68 2.41
CA GLY A 53 1.10 -29.06 2.81
C GLY A 53 0.26 -27.96 3.47
N PRO A 54 -1.07 -28.16 3.55
CA PRO A 54 -1.98 -27.17 4.14
C PRO A 54 -1.78 -27.08 5.66
N GLY A 55 -1.48 -25.87 6.15
CA GLY A 55 -1.44 -25.58 7.57
C GLY A 55 -2.82 -25.67 8.25
N PRO A 56 -2.89 -25.54 9.59
CA PRO A 56 -4.11 -25.81 10.38
C PRO A 56 -5.30 -24.86 10.12
N GLN A 57 -5.13 -23.81 9.30
CA GLN A 57 -6.25 -22.97 8.84
C GLN A 57 -6.86 -23.41 7.50
N GLY A 58 -6.17 -24.26 6.73
CA GLY A 58 -6.42 -24.48 5.30
C GLY A 58 -5.81 -23.36 4.45
N TRP A 59 -5.95 -23.47 3.13
CA TRP A 59 -5.65 -22.36 2.23
C TRP A 59 -6.72 -21.27 2.43
N LEU A 60 -6.31 -20.04 2.77
CA LEU A 60 -7.24 -18.92 3.00
C LEU A 60 -7.94 -18.42 1.71
N PHE A 61 -7.45 -18.86 0.55
CA PHE A 61 -8.07 -18.78 -0.76
C PHE A 61 -7.71 -20.05 -1.53
N PRO A 62 -8.58 -20.61 -2.39
CA PRO A 62 -8.13 -21.56 -3.40
C PRO A 62 -7.04 -20.89 -4.25
N PRO A 63 -5.88 -21.53 -4.52
CA PRO A 63 -4.79 -20.94 -5.32
C PRO A 63 -5.12 -20.77 -6.82
N ASP A 64 -6.41 -20.76 -7.18
CA ASP A 64 -6.98 -20.88 -8.53
C ASP A 64 -8.20 -19.95 -8.75
N GLU A 65 -8.49 -19.02 -7.82
CA GLU A 65 -9.69 -18.18 -7.90
C GLU A 65 -9.45 -16.89 -8.72
N LEU A 66 -9.91 -16.93 -9.97
CA LEU A 66 -9.92 -15.80 -10.90
C LEU A 66 -10.73 -14.61 -10.35
N LEU A 67 -10.05 -13.50 -10.07
CA LEU A 67 -10.67 -12.27 -9.56
C LEU A 67 -11.05 -11.31 -10.70
N LEU A 68 -12.25 -11.49 -11.26
CA LEU A 68 -12.81 -10.55 -12.25
C LEU A 68 -13.53 -9.36 -11.59
N PRO A 69 -13.44 -8.14 -12.15
CA PRO A 69 -14.15 -6.98 -11.65
C PRO A 69 -15.64 -7.01 -12.02
N ASP A 70 -16.51 -6.96 -10.99
CA ASP A 70 -17.97 -6.83 -11.10
C ASP A 70 -18.41 -5.55 -11.83
N ALA A 71 -17.58 -4.50 -11.78
CA ALA A 71 -17.77 -3.24 -12.50
C ALA A 71 -16.43 -2.50 -12.71
N LEU A 72 -16.37 -1.53 -13.63
CA LEU A 72 -15.16 -0.76 -13.96
C LEU A 72 -14.49 -0.06 -12.75
N ASN A 73 -15.26 0.23 -11.71
CA ASN A 73 -14.85 0.84 -10.45
C ASN A 73 -14.47 -0.17 -9.35
N SER A 74 -14.61 -1.48 -9.60
CA SER A 74 -14.14 -2.57 -8.72
C SER A 74 -12.74 -3.09 -9.12
N TYR A 75 -11.98 -2.34 -9.93
CA TYR A 75 -10.65 -2.76 -10.37
C TYR A 75 -9.70 -2.95 -9.17
N ARG A 76 -9.28 -4.20 -8.97
CA ARG A 76 -8.29 -4.60 -7.97
C ARG A 76 -6.91 -4.51 -8.60
N LYS A 77 -6.12 -3.50 -8.24
CA LYS A 77 -4.75 -3.42 -8.73
C LYS A 77 -3.82 -4.29 -7.88
N PRO A 78 -3.03 -5.21 -8.46
CA PRO A 78 -2.07 -6.02 -7.71
C PRO A 78 -1.01 -5.13 -7.04
N VAL A 79 -0.63 -5.44 -5.80
CA VAL A 79 0.38 -4.66 -5.06
C VAL A 79 1.74 -4.71 -5.76
N VAL A 80 2.13 -5.89 -6.25
CA VAL A 80 3.29 -6.13 -7.13
C VAL A 80 3.34 -5.17 -8.32
N ALA A 81 2.19 -4.89 -8.94
CA ALA A 81 2.05 -3.98 -10.08
C ALA A 81 1.93 -2.50 -9.69
N ILE A 82 1.65 -2.18 -8.42
CA ILE A 82 1.75 -0.81 -7.88
C ILE A 82 3.23 -0.45 -7.66
N HIS A 83 4.06 -1.42 -7.29
CA HIS A 83 5.51 -1.26 -7.09
C HIS A 83 6.34 -1.52 -8.35
N ALA A 84 5.71 -1.59 -9.52
CA ALA A 84 6.42 -1.72 -10.78
C ALA A 84 7.13 -0.40 -11.13
N ILE A 85 8.46 -0.44 -11.23
CA ILE A 85 9.25 0.67 -11.78
C ILE A 85 9.86 0.22 -13.11
N PRO A 86 9.93 1.08 -14.14
CA PRO A 86 10.67 0.75 -15.34
C PRO A 86 12.17 0.75 -15.04
N GLU A 87 12.94 -0.06 -15.77
CA GLU A 87 14.40 -0.08 -15.63
C GLU A 87 15.04 1.26 -16.02
N ARG A 88 14.45 1.97 -17.00
CA ARG A 88 14.96 3.24 -17.55
C ARG A 88 13.84 4.23 -17.88
N ARG A 89 14.19 5.51 -17.98
CA ARG A 89 13.24 6.63 -18.20
C ARG A 89 12.83 6.85 -19.66
N ASP A 90 12.83 5.82 -20.47
CA ASP A 90 12.33 5.93 -21.84
C ASP A 90 10.80 6.07 -21.83
N VAL A 91 10.16 6.02 -23.00
CA VAL A 91 8.83 6.62 -23.20
C VAL A 91 7.71 5.98 -22.36
N SER A 92 7.94 4.76 -21.85
CA SER A 92 7.12 4.01 -20.89
C SER A 92 6.76 4.77 -19.60
N MET A 93 7.48 5.84 -19.22
CA MET A 93 7.17 6.61 -18.01
C MET A 93 6.16 7.75 -18.16
N LYS A 94 5.84 8.17 -19.39
CA LYS A 94 4.85 9.24 -19.61
C LYS A 94 3.49 8.83 -19.06
N LEU A 95 2.71 9.78 -18.54
CA LEU A 95 1.40 9.51 -17.95
C LEU A 95 0.47 8.71 -18.87
N SER A 96 0.51 8.94 -20.18
CA SER A 96 -0.27 8.18 -21.17
C SER A 96 0.15 6.72 -21.28
N ALA A 97 1.45 6.40 -21.16
CA ALA A 97 1.93 5.02 -21.16
C ALA A 97 1.47 4.30 -19.89
N ARG A 98 1.63 4.94 -18.72
CA ARG A 98 1.13 4.40 -17.44
C ARG A 98 -0.38 4.13 -17.48
N LYS A 99 -1.18 5.07 -17.99
CA LYS A 99 -2.62 4.88 -18.17
C LYS A 99 -2.97 3.70 -19.10
N LEU A 100 -2.15 3.43 -20.11
CA LEU A 100 -2.28 2.23 -20.95
C LEU A 100 -1.86 0.97 -20.20
N MET A 101 -0.80 1.00 -19.38
CA MET A 101 -0.38 -0.14 -18.53
C MET A 101 -1.50 -0.64 -17.64
N GLU A 102 -2.36 0.25 -17.11
CA GLU A 102 -3.52 -0.15 -16.32
C GLU A 102 -4.70 -0.62 -17.19
N ALA A 103 -4.95 0.06 -18.32
CA ALA A 103 -6.10 -0.23 -19.16
C ALA A 103 -5.99 -1.56 -19.91
N LEU A 104 -4.76 -2.03 -20.16
CA LEU A 104 -4.49 -3.30 -20.85
C LEU A 104 -4.93 -4.53 -20.01
N PRO A 105 -4.51 -4.72 -18.74
CA PRO A 105 -5.03 -5.79 -17.88
C PRO A 105 -6.53 -5.69 -17.64
N LEU A 106 -7.06 -4.49 -17.42
CA LEU A 106 -8.52 -4.29 -17.27
C LEU A 106 -9.28 -4.74 -18.52
N ALA A 107 -8.76 -4.47 -19.72
CA ALA A 107 -9.34 -4.95 -20.97
C ALA A 107 -9.34 -6.49 -21.06
N VAL A 108 -8.32 -7.17 -20.53
CA VAL A 108 -8.31 -8.64 -20.44
C VAL A 108 -9.34 -9.14 -19.43
N GLN A 109 -9.37 -8.60 -18.22
CA GLN A 109 -10.34 -8.98 -17.19
C GLN A 109 -11.79 -8.83 -17.69
N LEU A 110 -12.09 -7.73 -18.40
CA LEU A 110 -13.40 -7.52 -19.03
C LEU A 110 -13.67 -8.50 -20.19
N ASN A 111 -12.65 -8.89 -20.97
CA ASN A 111 -12.80 -9.93 -22.00
C ASN A 111 -13.08 -11.30 -21.38
N LEU A 112 -12.37 -11.69 -20.32
CA LEU A 112 -12.60 -12.96 -19.61
C LEU A 112 -14.00 -13.01 -18.99
N ARG A 113 -14.48 -11.89 -18.43
CA ARG A 113 -15.84 -11.77 -17.91
C ARG A 113 -16.94 -11.99 -18.96
N SER A 114 -16.64 -11.69 -20.23
CA SER A 114 -17.59 -11.92 -21.34
C SER A 114 -17.59 -13.38 -21.86
N ARG A 115 -16.74 -14.26 -21.32
CA ARG A 115 -16.65 -15.68 -21.67
C ARG A 115 -17.39 -16.56 -20.65
N ASN A 116 -17.57 -17.83 -20.99
CA ASN A 116 -17.99 -18.84 -20.03
C ASN A 116 -16.92 -19.05 -18.96
N LYS A 117 -17.32 -19.36 -17.72
CA LYS A 117 -16.40 -19.53 -16.57
C LYS A 117 -15.33 -20.58 -16.86
N ASP A 118 -15.74 -21.72 -17.40
CA ASP A 118 -14.86 -22.85 -17.72
C ASP A 118 -13.82 -22.48 -18.81
N GLU A 119 -14.21 -21.70 -19.81
CA GLU A 119 -13.30 -21.19 -20.86
C GLU A 119 -12.27 -20.20 -20.30
N ALA A 120 -12.68 -19.36 -19.34
CA ALA A 120 -11.77 -18.43 -18.67
C ALA A 120 -10.78 -19.17 -17.77
N GLN A 121 -11.24 -20.15 -16.99
CA GLN A 121 -10.40 -21.00 -16.13
C GLN A 121 -9.42 -21.85 -16.95
N GLU A 122 -9.86 -22.48 -18.04
CA GLU A 122 -8.98 -23.25 -18.92
C GLU A 122 -7.92 -22.36 -19.61
N LEU A 123 -8.24 -21.09 -19.90
CA LEU A 123 -7.24 -20.15 -20.41
C LEU A 123 -6.19 -19.80 -19.35
N ILE A 124 -6.61 -19.58 -18.10
CA ILE A 124 -5.69 -19.28 -16.97
C ILE A 124 -4.80 -20.47 -16.67
N ARG A 125 -5.37 -21.68 -16.64
CA ARG A 125 -4.63 -22.94 -16.51
C ARG A 125 -3.52 -23.03 -17.55
N LYS A 126 -3.80 -22.72 -18.82
CA LYS A 126 -2.80 -22.67 -19.91
C LYS A 126 -1.75 -21.57 -19.73
N ILE A 127 -2.12 -20.38 -19.26
CA ILE A 127 -1.15 -19.31 -18.97
C ILE A 127 -0.18 -19.75 -17.86
N ARG A 128 -0.68 -20.48 -16.86
CA ARG A 128 0.06 -20.89 -15.66
C ARG A 128 0.91 -22.15 -15.85
N GLU A 129 0.34 -23.20 -16.42
CA GLU A 129 0.99 -24.50 -16.62
C GLU A 129 1.82 -24.54 -17.91
N ASP A 130 1.22 -24.13 -19.04
CA ASP A 130 1.87 -24.19 -20.36
C ASP A 130 2.65 -22.91 -20.71
N ARG A 131 2.74 -21.93 -19.79
CA ARG A 131 3.27 -20.57 -20.03
C ARG A 131 2.64 -19.89 -21.27
N ALA A 132 1.38 -20.19 -21.57
CA ALA A 132 0.73 -19.74 -22.80
C ALA A 132 0.60 -18.21 -22.87
N THR A 133 0.88 -17.65 -24.06
CA THR A 133 0.80 -16.20 -24.35
C THR A 133 -0.44 -15.86 -25.20
N PRO A 134 -1.64 -15.73 -24.61
CA PRO A 134 -2.84 -15.46 -25.39
C PRO A 134 -2.82 -14.08 -26.05
N LEU A 135 -3.36 -14.03 -27.28
CA LEU A 135 -3.58 -12.79 -28.01
C LEU A 135 -4.98 -12.24 -27.71
N PHE A 136 -5.02 -11.03 -27.16
CA PHE A 136 -6.25 -10.27 -26.94
C PHE A 136 -6.45 -9.27 -28.08
N GLU A 137 -7.70 -9.05 -28.50
CA GLU A 137 -8.08 -8.07 -29.51
C GLU A 137 -9.07 -7.05 -28.91
N ILE A 138 -8.80 -5.75 -29.11
CA ILE A 138 -9.67 -4.65 -28.68
C ILE A 138 -9.72 -3.54 -29.74
N ARG A 139 -10.80 -2.77 -29.79
CA ARG A 139 -10.84 -1.52 -30.56
C ARG A 139 -9.89 -0.50 -29.92
N THR A 140 -8.99 0.12 -30.69
CA THR A 140 -8.04 1.12 -30.15
C THR A 140 -8.75 2.29 -29.46
N LYS A 141 -9.92 2.70 -29.98
CA LYS A 141 -10.78 3.72 -29.36
C LYS A 141 -11.28 3.31 -27.97
N GLU A 142 -11.58 2.03 -27.76
CA GLU A 142 -12.08 1.52 -26.49
C GLU A 142 -10.95 1.42 -25.46
N LEU A 143 -9.77 0.95 -25.87
CA LEU A 143 -8.57 0.96 -25.03
C LEU A 143 -8.21 2.39 -24.58
N ALA A 144 -8.27 3.38 -25.50
CA ALA A 144 -8.06 4.78 -25.17
C ALA A 144 -9.14 5.34 -24.22
N ARG A 145 -10.40 4.91 -24.38
CA ARG A 145 -11.51 5.26 -23.47
C ARG A 145 -11.28 4.71 -22.06
N LEU A 146 -10.92 3.43 -21.93
CA LEU A 146 -10.59 2.79 -20.66
C LEU A 146 -9.44 3.50 -19.96
N ALA A 147 -8.37 3.83 -20.69
CA ALA A 147 -7.22 4.58 -20.19
C ALA A 147 -7.52 6.06 -19.81
N GLY A 148 -8.70 6.59 -20.13
CA GLY A 148 -9.00 8.01 -19.94
C GLY A 148 -8.09 8.92 -20.79
N LEU A 149 -7.85 8.52 -22.04
CA LEU A 149 -7.05 9.25 -23.04
C LEU A 149 -7.94 9.81 -24.16
N THR A 150 -7.44 10.79 -24.90
CA THR A 150 -8.18 11.44 -25.99
C THR A 150 -8.31 10.50 -27.20
N VAL A 151 -9.53 10.31 -27.69
CA VAL A 151 -9.81 9.42 -28.84
C VAL A 151 -9.50 10.03 -30.22
N GLN A 152 -8.87 11.21 -30.25
CA GLN A 152 -8.56 11.96 -31.47
C GLN A 152 -7.29 11.46 -32.17
N ASN A 153 -6.25 11.09 -31.42
CA ASN A 153 -4.99 10.62 -31.98
C ASN A 153 -4.77 9.13 -31.66
N MET A 154 -5.37 8.26 -32.47
CA MET A 154 -5.20 6.81 -32.37
C MET A 154 -3.79 6.35 -32.75
N GLU A 155 -3.08 7.09 -33.62
CA GLU A 155 -1.71 6.74 -34.01
C GLU A 155 -0.78 6.81 -32.80
N ARG A 156 -0.91 7.85 -31.97
CA ARG A 156 -0.11 7.99 -30.74
C ARG A 156 -0.34 6.86 -29.75
N ILE A 157 -1.52 6.23 -29.73
CA ILE A 157 -1.78 5.03 -28.92
C ILE A 157 -0.98 3.84 -29.48
N HIS A 158 -0.96 3.65 -30.79
CA HIS A 158 -0.15 2.60 -31.42
C HIS A 158 1.36 2.82 -31.25
N GLU A 159 1.83 4.07 -31.31
CA GLU A 159 3.22 4.44 -31.00
C GLU A 159 3.58 4.09 -29.55
N LEU A 160 2.78 4.52 -28.57
CA LEU A 160 3.00 4.22 -27.15
C LEU A 160 3.01 2.70 -26.87
N LEU A 161 2.10 1.94 -27.49
CA LEU A 161 2.07 0.49 -27.34
C LEU A 161 3.27 -0.19 -28.03
N ALA A 162 3.80 0.37 -29.12
CA ALA A 162 5.02 -0.11 -29.75
C ALA A 162 6.26 0.19 -28.90
N GLU A 163 6.31 1.35 -28.24
CA GLU A 163 7.34 1.74 -27.26
C GLU A 163 7.30 0.86 -25.98
N MET A 164 6.14 0.29 -25.62
CA MET A 164 5.95 -0.58 -24.45
C MET A 164 6.28 -2.06 -24.69
N VAL A 165 6.36 -2.53 -25.94
CA VAL A 165 6.67 -3.94 -26.24
C VAL A 165 8.13 -4.24 -25.99
N GLY A 166 8.39 -5.29 -25.21
CA GLY A 166 9.74 -5.67 -24.78
C GLY A 166 10.38 -4.68 -23.80
N PHE A 167 9.63 -3.69 -23.30
CA PHE A 167 10.17 -2.71 -22.38
C PHE A 167 10.26 -3.28 -20.95
N PRO A 168 11.45 -3.38 -20.33
CA PRO A 168 11.64 -4.04 -19.04
C PRO A 168 11.18 -3.18 -17.86
N PHE A 169 10.45 -3.82 -16.94
CA PHE A 169 10.10 -3.28 -15.63
C PHE A 169 10.71 -4.16 -14.54
N ILE A 170 11.19 -3.53 -13.48
CA ILE A 170 11.56 -4.14 -12.22
C ILE A 170 10.26 -4.15 -11.38
N TRP A 171 9.79 -5.35 -11.05
CA TRP A 171 8.51 -5.54 -10.37
C TRP A 171 8.69 -5.74 -8.88
N ASN A 172 7.63 -5.44 -8.10
CA ASN A 172 7.59 -5.68 -6.66
C ASN A 172 8.75 -5.06 -5.83
N VAL A 173 9.25 -3.86 -6.18
CA VAL A 173 10.49 -3.32 -5.57
C VAL A 173 10.44 -3.04 -4.07
N LEU A 174 9.27 -3.13 -3.43
CA LEU A 174 9.12 -3.05 -1.97
C LEU A 174 8.95 -4.42 -1.29
N GLY A 175 8.63 -5.48 -2.05
CA GLY A 175 8.42 -6.83 -1.53
C GLY A 175 7.31 -6.97 -0.48
N GLU A 176 6.31 -6.09 -0.48
CA GLU A 176 5.27 -6.08 0.57
C GLU A 176 4.37 -7.33 0.55
N ASP A 177 4.38 -8.12 -0.52
CA ASP A 177 3.65 -9.39 -0.63
C ASP A 177 4.32 -10.57 0.09
N GLY A 178 5.48 -10.35 0.70
CA GLY A 178 6.14 -11.34 1.58
C GLY A 178 6.76 -12.54 0.86
N HIS A 179 6.78 -12.56 -0.48
CA HIS A 179 7.20 -13.70 -1.30
C HIS A 179 8.20 -13.31 -2.41
N VAL A 180 9.09 -12.36 -2.14
CA VAL A 180 10.20 -12.02 -3.07
C VAL A 180 11.32 -13.05 -2.94
N GLU A 181 11.20 -14.15 -3.68
CA GLU A 181 12.27 -15.14 -3.86
C GLU A 181 13.30 -14.66 -4.91
N TYR A 182 12.86 -13.90 -5.91
CA TYR A 182 13.68 -13.44 -7.04
C TYR A 182 13.42 -11.96 -7.37
N GLU A 183 14.45 -11.25 -7.84
CA GLU A 183 14.28 -9.92 -8.45
C GLU A 183 13.66 -10.08 -9.85
N ALA A 184 12.36 -9.76 -9.97
CA ALA A 184 11.64 -9.94 -11.21
C ALA A 184 11.82 -8.74 -12.16
N VAL A 185 12.64 -8.93 -13.20
CA VAL A 185 12.78 -7.98 -14.32
C VAL A 185 12.15 -8.56 -15.58
N ALA A 186 11.03 -7.98 -16.02
CA ALA A 186 10.23 -8.52 -17.12
C ALA A 186 9.42 -7.44 -17.86
N PRO A 187 9.12 -7.62 -19.16
CA PRO A 187 8.27 -6.69 -19.90
C PRO A 187 6.79 -6.87 -19.59
N LEU A 188 6.00 -5.80 -19.64
CA LEU A 188 4.54 -5.90 -19.55
C LEU A 188 3.95 -6.56 -20.81
N LEU A 189 4.35 -6.08 -21.98
CA LEU A 189 3.88 -6.58 -23.27
C LEU A 189 5.03 -7.22 -24.03
N ILE A 190 4.81 -8.45 -24.52
CA ILE A 190 5.73 -9.13 -25.45
C ILE A 190 5.35 -8.90 -26.91
N ARG A 191 4.09 -8.51 -27.19
CA ARG A 191 3.62 -8.29 -28.55
C ARG A 191 2.51 -7.25 -28.63
N ARG A 192 2.53 -6.47 -29.73
CA ARG A 192 1.41 -5.70 -30.28
C ARG A 192 1.23 -6.01 -31.77
N ASP A 193 -0.01 -5.92 -32.26
CA ASP A 193 -0.32 -5.83 -33.69
C ASP A 193 -1.26 -4.63 -33.92
N LYS A 194 -0.94 -3.80 -34.93
CA LYS A 194 -1.83 -2.74 -35.41
C LYS A 194 -2.73 -3.31 -36.51
N GLY A 195 -4.04 -3.19 -36.35
CA GLY A 195 -4.99 -3.67 -37.36
C GLY A 195 -4.96 -2.84 -38.65
N VAL A 196 -4.97 -3.54 -39.78
CA VAL A 196 -4.94 -2.97 -41.15
C VAL A 196 -6.11 -3.49 -41.99
N GLY A 197 -6.47 -2.80 -43.06
CA GLY A 197 -7.59 -3.18 -43.94
C GLY A 197 -8.90 -3.34 -43.17
N SER A 198 -9.55 -4.49 -43.29
CA SER A 198 -10.79 -4.82 -42.57
C SER A 198 -10.69 -4.82 -41.04
N LYS A 199 -9.46 -4.81 -40.48
CA LYS A 199 -9.18 -4.70 -39.04
C LYS A 199 -8.68 -3.31 -38.63
N GLN A 200 -8.77 -2.29 -39.49
CA GLN A 200 -8.35 -0.93 -39.15
C GLN A 200 -9.08 -0.41 -37.88
N GLY A 201 -8.31 0.17 -36.96
CA GLY A 201 -8.82 0.65 -35.67
C GLY A 201 -8.95 -0.42 -34.57
N TYR A 202 -8.48 -1.64 -34.82
CA TYR A 202 -8.24 -2.65 -33.78
C TYR A 202 -6.75 -2.71 -33.40
N THR A 203 -6.50 -3.09 -32.15
CA THR A 203 -5.20 -3.43 -31.59
C THR A 203 -5.26 -4.87 -31.10
N ARG A 204 -4.24 -5.68 -31.42
CA ARG A 204 -3.99 -6.94 -30.70
C ARG A 204 -2.77 -6.81 -29.81
N PHE A 205 -2.74 -7.53 -28.70
CA PHE A 205 -1.62 -7.52 -27.77
C PHE A 205 -1.52 -8.84 -27.01
N ALA A 206 -0.31 -9.15 -26.53
CA ALA A 206 -0.05 -10.25 -25.60
C ALA A 206 0.92 -9.78 -24.51
N PHE A 207 0.72 -10.28 -23.31
CA PHE A 207 1.54 -10.03 -22.14
C PHE A 207 2.62 -11.10 -21.98
N GLU A 208 3.62 -10.78 -21.16
CA GLU A 208 4.41 -11.80 -20.49
C GLU A 208 3.48 -12.65 -19.58
N PRO A 209 3.47 -14.00 -19.67
CA PRO A 209 2.50 -14.85 -18.96
C PRO A 209 2.46 -14.63 -17.45
N GLU A 210 3.63 -14.51 -16.80
CA GLU A 210 3.71 -14.34 -15.35
C GLU A 210 3.14 -12.99 -14.89
N ILE A 211 3.46 -11.93 -15.63
CA ILE A 211 2.95 -10.59 -15.39
C ILE A 211 1.43 -10.55 -15.55
N LEU A 212 0.88 -11.27 -16.54
CA LEU A 212 -0.56 -11.39 -16.71
C LEU A 212 -1.22 -12.11 -15.53
N LEU A 213 -0.64 -13.21 -15.03
CA LEU A 213 -1.18 -13.93 -13.87
C LEU A 213 -1.25 -13.04 -12.64
N TRP A 214 -0.28 -12.16 -12.40
CA TRP A 214 -0.38 -11.22 -11.29
C TRP A 214 -1.59 -10.29 -11.36
N PHE A 215 -2.12 -9.99 -12.55
CA PHE A 215 -3.37 -9.22 -12.72
C PHE A 215 -4.65 -10.08 -12.72
N LEU A 216 -4.56 -11.40 -12.94
CA LEU A 216 -5.72 -12.30 -12.98
C LEU A 216 -5.95 -13.03 -11.64
N GLU A 217 -4.86 -13.39 -10.96
CA GLU A 217 -4.81 -14.13 -9.69
C GLU A 217 -3.90 -13.39 -8.67
N PRO A 218 -4.18 -12.12 -8.31
CA PRO A 218 -3.32 -11.35 -7.41
C PRO A 218 -3.35 -11.84 -5.95
N LYS A 219 -2.20 -12.27 -5.41
CA LYS A 219 -2.02 -12.60 -3.98
C LYS A 219 -2.40 -11.44 -3.05
N MET A 220 -1.95 -10.23 -3.38
CA MET A 220 -2.32 -8.98 -2.69
C MET A 220 -2.73 -7.91 -3.69
N TRP A 221 -3.76 -7.14 -3.37
CA TRP A 221 -4.31 -6.11 -4.23
C TRP A 221 -4.83 -4.90 -3.44
N ALA A 222 -4.97 -3.75 -4.11
CA ALA A 222 -5.54 -2.53 -3.54
C ALA A 222 -6.80 -2.08 -4.32
N ASN A 223 -7.81 -1.61 -3.59
CA ASN A 223 -8.95 -0.89 -4.17
C ASN A 223 -8.49 0.51 -4.61
N LEU A 224 -8.47 0.75 -5.93
CA LEU A 224 -8.19 2.07 -6.50
C LEU A 224 -9.36 2.50 -7.39
N SER A 225 -9.82 3.74 -7.21
CA SER A 225 -10.96 4.25 -7.98
C SER A 225 -10.55 4.56 -9.41
N TRP A 226 -11.05 3.77 -10.36
CA TRP A 226 -10.81 3.97 -11.79
C TRP A 226 -11.27 5.36 -12.28
N ALA A 227 -12.31 5.92 -11.66
CA ALA A 227 -12.79 7.27 -11.94
C ALA A 227 -11.74 8.34 -11.59
N VAL A 228 -10.98 8.15 -10.51
CA VAL A 228 -9.88 9.03 -10.10
C VAL A 228 -8.65 8.82 -10.99
N MET A 229 -8.33 7.57 -11.34
CA MET A 229 -7.19 7.26 -12.21
C MET A 229 -7.38 7.85 -13.62
N THR A 230 -8.60 7.78 -14.16
CA THR A 230 -8.90 8.32 -15.50
C THR A 230 -9.04 9.85 -15.52
N SER A 231 -9.52 10.48 -14.43
CA SER A 231 -9.65 11.95 -14.33
C SER A 231 -8.32 12.68 -14.20
N ILE A 232 -7.33 12.11 -13.49
CA ILE A 232 -5.98 12.67 -13.38
C ILE A 232 -5.35 12.74 -14.78
N GLY A 233 -4.66 13.83 -15.10
CA GLY A 233 -3.94 13.97 -16.37
C GLY A 233 -4.79 14.25 -17.60
N ARG A 234 -5.87 15.03 -17.49
CA ARG A 234 -6.50 15.67 -18.68
C ARG A 234 -5.60 16.77 -19.30
N SER A 235 -4.63 17.27 -18.55
CA SER A 235 -3.56 18.15 -19.01
C SER A 235 -2.19 17.47 -18.84
N ALA A 236 -1.22 17.87 -19.66
CA ALA A 236 0.16 17.40 -19.53
C ALA A 236 0.92 18.24 -18.49
N GLY A 237 1.73 17.58 -17.64
CA GLY A 237 2.62 18.28 -16.71
C GLY A 237 3.20 17.37 -15.63
N PRO A 238 4.35 17.76 -15.03
CA PRO A 238 5.05 16.96 -14.04
C PRO A 238 4.20 16.69 -12.77
N GLY A 239 3.38 17.66 -12.36
CA GLY A 239 2.43 17.45 -11.26
C GLY A 239 1.37 16.37 -11.54
N GLN A 240 0.92 16.21 -12.79
CA GLN A 240 -0.08 15.19 -13.15
C GLN A 240 0.53 13.79 -13.16
N GLU A 241 1.77 13.65 -13.64
CA GLU A 241 2.57 12.41 -13.52
C GLU A 241 2.76 12.03 -12.04
N ALA A 242 3.15 13.00 -11.21
CA ALA A 242 3.33 12.80 -9.78
C ALA A 242 2.03 12.45 -9.05
N ALA A 243 0.92 13.15 -9.33
CA ALA A 243 -0.39 12.83 -8.76
C ALA A 243 -0.82 11.39 -9.06
N TYR A 244 -0.60 10.92 -10.29
CA TYR A 244 -0.94 9.56 -10.70
C TYR A 244 -0.07 8.48 -10.03
N GLY A 245 1.23 8.72 -9.89
CA GLY A 245 2.14 7.83 -9.16
C GLY A 245 1.89 7.82 -7.65
N LEU A 246 1.66 9.00 -7.07
CA LEU A 246 1.27 9.19 -5.67
C LEU A 246 -0.02 8.45 -5.36
N TYR A 247 -1.10 8.66 -6.13
CA TYR A 247 -2.41 8.03 -5.88
C TYR A 247 -2.30 6.51 -5.75
N GLN A 248 -1.68 5.85 -6.73
CA GLN A 248 -1.53 4.39 -6.70
C GLN A 248 -0.72 3.90 -5.49
N ASN A 249 0.36 4.60 -5.14
CA ASN A 249 1.27 4.16 -4.09
C ASN A 249 0.76 4.48 -2.67
N ILE A 250 0.14 5.64 -2.45
CA ILE A 250 -0.25 6.06 -1.11
C ILE A 250 -1.68 5.65 -0.74
N TRP A 251 -2.62 5.66 -1.70
CA TRP A 251 -4.06 5.52 -1.38
C TRP A 251 -4.45 4.12 -0.88
N ARG A 252 -3.62 3.09 -1.16
CA ARG A 252 -3.77 1.74 -0.56
C ARG A 252 -3.75 1.77 0.97
N TYR A 253 -3.05 2.72 1.58
CA TYR A 253 -2.90 2.83 3.03
C TYR A 253 -4.08 3.51 3.73
N LEU A 254 -5.09 4.00 2.99
CA LEU A 254 -6.24 4.69 3.58
C LEU A 254 -7.07 3.78 4.50
N GLY A 255 -7.11 2.47 4.22
CA GLY A 255 -7.80 1.46 5.03
C GLY A 255 -7.04 1.01 6.28
N THR A 256 -5.79 1.48 6.50
CA THR A 256 -5.01 1.11 7.70
C THR A 256 -5.48 1.88 8.93
N SER A 257 -5.36 1.27 10.12
CA SER A 257 -5.76 1.87 11.40
C SER A 257 -5.11 3.24 11.67
N GLN A 258 -3.86 3.43 11.24
CA GLN A 258 -3.13 4.69 11.42
C GLN A 258 -3.38 5.71 10.28
N LYS A 259 -4.01 5.31 9.16
CA LYS A 259 -4.16 6.08 7.91
C LYS A 259 -2.85 6.79 7.51
N VAL A 260 -1.74 6.05 7.48
CA VAL A 260 -0.36 6.54 7.29
C VAL A 260 0.45 5.51 6.49
N THR A 261 1.31 5.97 5.57
CA THR A 261 2.24 5.10 4.84
C THR A 261 3.45 4.70 5.71
N PRO A 262 4.17 3.62 5.39
CA PRO A 262 5.52 3.41 5.90
C PRO A 262 6.47 4.55 5.49
N ALA A 263 7.59 4.66 6.21
CA ALA A 263 8.65 5.63 5.94
C ALA A 263 9.72 5.01 5.04
N HIS A 264 9.46 4.95 3.73
CA HIS A 264 10.47 4.52 2.76
C HIS A 264 11.51 5.62 2.51
N ASP A 265 12.67 5.21 1.99
CA ASP A 265 13.73 6.12 1.58
C ASP A 265 13.29 7.02 0.42
N LEU A 266 13.97 8.16 0.32
CA LEU A 266 13.60 9.19 -0.64
C LEU A 266 13.85 8.77 -2.12
N ALA A 267 14.81 7.89 -2.39
CA ALA A 267 15.09 7.43 -3.75
C ALA A 267 13.98 6.51 -4.27
N THR A 268 13.59 5.51 -3.47
CA THR A 268 12.46 4.62 -3.74
C THR A 268 11.16 5.39 -3.94
N TRP A 269 10.88 6.42 -3.13
CA TRP A 269 9.71 7.28 -3.38
C TRP A 269 9.77 8.03 -4.72
N ILE A 270 10.93 8.53 -5.14
CA ILE A 270 11.08 9.18 -6.44
C ILE A 270 10.81 8.18 -7.56
N ASP A 271 11.39 6.98 -7.49
CA ASP A 271 11.23 5.94 -8.51
C ASP A 271 9.78 5.41 -8.58
N LEU A 272 9.11 5.19 -7.45
CA LEU A 272 7.69 4.79 -7.42
C LEU A 272 6.76 5.88 -7.96
N ILE A 273 7.06 7.17 -7.71
CA ILE A 273 6.20 8.27 -8.15
C ILE A 273 6.44 8.61 -9.62
N ILE A 274 7.70 8.79 -10.06
CA ILE A 274 8.04 9.29 -11.41
C ILE A 274 8.95 8.38 -12.26
N GLY A 275 9.37 7.23 -11.73
CA GLY A 275 10.35 6.34 -12.35
C GLY A 275 11.80 6.82 -12.19
N PRO A 276 12.77 6.03 -12.68
CA PRO A 276 14.17 6.43 -12.74
C PRO A 276 14.30 7.82 -13.36
N SER A 277 15.04 8.72 -12.73
CA SER A 277 15.05 10.11 -13.13
C SER A 277 16.33 10.82 -12.71
N ARG A 278 16.59 12.00 -13.29
CA ARG A 278 17.77 12.83 -12.95
C ARG A 278 17.93 13.17 -11.47
N PHE A 279 16.88 12.98 -10.67
CA PHE A 279 16.86 13.26 -9.23
C PHE A 279 17.45 12.12 -8.41
N VAL A 280 17.58 10.91 -8.99
CA VAL A 280 18.26 9.75 -8.39
C VAL A 280 19.47 9.42 -9.25
N LYS A 281 20.60 9.13 -8.62
CA LYS A 281 21.85 8.70 -9.26
C LYS A 281 22.35 7.45 -8.57
N LEU A 282 23.01 6.57 -9.31
CA LEU A 282 23.77 5.48 -8.72
C LEU A 282 25.13 6.02 -8.24
N ASN A 283 25.51 5.68 -7.01
CA ASN A 283 26.85 5.93 -6.50
C ASN A 283 27.84 4.88 -7.05
N ALA A 284 29.14 5.01 -6.72
CA ALA A 284 30.16 4.06 -7.17
C ALA A 284 30.02 2.64 -6.60
N ALA A 285 29.21 2.45 -5.54
CA ALA A 285 28.88 1.15 -4.93
C ALA A 285 27.57 0.54 -5.48
N GLY A 286 26.85 1.24 -6.37
CA GLY A 286 25.56 0.82 -6.91
C GLY A 286 24.32 1.27 -6.13
N ASP A 287 24.46 1.97 -4.99
CA ASP A 287 23.31 2.47 -4.23
C ASP A 287 22.69 3.72 -4.88
N LYS A 288 21.39 3.91 -4.68
CA LYS A 288 20.64 5.08 -5.17
C LYS A 288 20.80 6.28 -4.22
N GLU A 289 21.49 7.34 -4.66
CA GLU A 289 21.57 8.64 -3.98
C GLU A 289 20.66 9.70 -4.64
N VAL A 290 20.03 10.54 -3.82
CA VAL A 290 19.15 11.62 -4.30
C VAL A 290 19.93 12.91 -4.53
N ALA A 291 19.97 13.37 -5.79
CA ALA A 291 20.80 14.49 -6.23
C ALA A 291 20.15 15.88 -6.08
N ASP A 292 18.86 16.02 -6.39
CA ASP A 292 18.14 17.31 -6.28
C ASP A 292 16.69 17.13 -5.81
N TYR A 293 16.55 16.89 -4.50
CA TYR A 293 15.24 16.81 -3.86
C TYR A 293 14.45 18.13 -3.95
N LYS A 294 15.12 19.29 -4.00
CA LYS A 294 14.44 20.60 -3.96
C LYS A 294 13.69 20.87 -5.26
N ASP A 295 14.29 20.57 -6.41
CA ASP A 295 13.61 20.70 -7.70
C ASP A 295 12.57 19.59 -7.92
N PHE A 296 12.83 18.35 -7.48
CA PHE A 296 11.81 17.29 -7.47
C PHE A 296 10.58 17.71 -6.66
N LYS A 297 10.79 18.17 -5.41
CA LYS A 297 9.71 18.60 -4.51
C LYS A 297 8.88 19.73 -5.14
N ARG A 298 9.54 20.72 -5.74
CA ARG A 298 8.89 21.88 -6.38
C ARG A 298 8.14 21.52 -7.66
N ARG A 299 8.68 20.66 -8.53
CA ARG A 299 8.09 20.38 -9.86
C ARG A 299 7.07 19.25 -9.86
N TYR A 300 7.28 18.25 -9.00
CA TYR A 300 6.52 17.00 -9.02
C TYR A 300 5.73 16.83 -7.73
N LEU A 301 6.39 16.76 -6.58
CA LEU A 301 5.77 16.29 -5.33
C LEU A 301 4.69 17.24 -4.81
N VAL A 302 4.99 18.54 -4.66
CA VAL A 302 4.03 19.54 -4.18
C VAL A 302 2.87 19.72 -5.18
N PRO A 303 3.10 19.96 -6.49
CA PRO A 303 2.00 20.03 -7.47
C PRO A 303 1.16 18.75 -7.55
N GLY A 304 1.78 17.58 -7.39
CA GLY A 304 1.07 16.29 -7.38
C GLY A 304 0.17 16.13 -6.16
N LEU A 305 0.65 16.51 -4.98
CA LEU A 305 -0.17 16.55 -3.75
C LEU A 305 -1.28 17.60 -3.84
N GLU A 306 -1.03 18.77 -4.41
CA GLU A 306 -2.05 19.79 -4.66
C GLU A 306 -3.18 19.26 -5.55
N ILE A 307 -2.85 18.57 -6.66
CA ILE A 307 -3.84 17.95 -7.56
C ILE A 307 -4.69 16.90 -6.84
N LEU A 308 -4.08 16.03 -6.02
CA LEU A 308 -4.82 15.02 -5.24
C LEU A 308 -5.69 15.67 -4.15
N ASN A 309 -5.15 16.64 -3.43
CA ASN A 309 -5.86 17.36 -2.37
C ASN A 309 -7.01 18.21 -2.93
N ALA A 310 -6.90 18.70 -4.16
CA ALA A 310 -7.99 19.39 -4.88
C ALA A 310 -9.00 18.44 -5.55
N HIS A 311 -8.71 17.13 -5.65
CA HIS A 311 -9.59 16.20 -6.38
C HIS A 311 -10.94 16.01 -5.68
N HIS A 312 -12.03 16.31 -6.37
CA HIS A 312 -13.39 16.33 -5.81
C HIS A 312 -13.88 14.95 -5.34
N ALA A 313 -13.55 13.87 -6.05
CA ALA A 313 -13.95 12.50 -5.70
C ALA A 313 -13.10 11.84 -4.59
N LEU A 314 -12.21 12.61 -3.93
CA LEU A 314 -11.41 12.14 -2.80
C LEU A 314 -11.81 12.95 -1.56
N ASN A 315 -12.35 12.33 -0.52
CA ASN A 315 -12.76 13.06 0.70
C ASN A 315 -11.64 13.14 1.75
N HIS A 316 -10.41 12.77 1.39
CA HIS A 316 -9.22 12.89 2.22
C HIS A 316 -8.18 13.80 1.52
N THR A 317 -7.44 14.58 2.30
CA THR A 317 -6.16 15.20 1.90
C THR A 317 -4.99 14.38 2.43
N VAL A 318 -3.82 14.61 1.84
CA VAL A 318 -2.56 14.03 2.23
C VAL A 318 -1.59 15.13 2.68
N GLU A 319 -1.04 14.96 3.88
CA GLU A 319 0.12 15.69 4.39
C GLU A 319 1.39 14.84 4.14
N MET A 320 2.46 15.48 3.66
CA MET A 320 3.77 14.86 3.54
C MET A 320 4.62 15.20 4.77
N LYS A 321 5.26 14.18 5.37
CA LYS A 321 6.23 14.31 6.44
C LYS A 321 7.62 13.93 5.96
N GLU A 322 8.59 14.80 6.24
CA GLU A 322 10.00 14.62 5.92
C GLU A 322 10.76 14.14 7.15
N GLU A 323 11.36 12.95 7.07
CA GLU A 323 12.27 12.43 8.09
C GLU A 323 13.72 12.74 7.64
N LYS A 324 14.43 13.51 8.48
CA LYS A 324 15.77 14.03 8.16
C LYS A 324 16.85 13.16 8.78
N SER A 325 17.90 12.88 8.00
CA SER A 325 19.18 12.37 8.51
C SER A 325 20.21 13.49 8.40
N GLY A 326 20.61 14.03 9.56
CA GLY A 326 21.43 15.23 9.63
C GLY A 326 20.80 16.42 8.89
N ARG A 327 21.49 16.94 7.87
CA ARG A 327 21.03 18.08 7.06
C ARG A 327 20.18 17.71 5.83
N ARG A 328 20.05 16.42 5.50
CA ARG A 328 19.34 15.94 4.30
C ARG A 328 18.02 15.26 4.68
N VAL A 329 17.02 15.34 3.80
CA VAL A 329 15.81 14.51 3.91
C VAL A 329 16.18 13.10 3.44
N ALA A 330 15.95 12.10 4.28
CA ALA A 330 16.36 10.71 4.02
C ALA A 330 15.15 9.81 3.72
N ARG A 331 14.03 10.03 4.41
CA ARG A 331 12.79 9.26 4.25
C ARG A 331 11.60 10.20 4.10
N LEU A 332 10.58 9.75 3.37
CA LEU A 332 9.28 10.41 3.30
C LEU A 332 8.19 9.49 3.84
N ARG A 333 7.17 10.13 4.42
CA ARG A 333 5.96 9.46 4.90
C ARG A 333 4.75 10.31 4.53
N PHE A 334 3.64 9.69 4.18
CA PHE A 334 2.39 10.39 3.88
C PHE A 334 1.35 10.06 4.95
N LYS A 335 0.63 11.08 5.41
CA LYS A 335 -0.47 10.96 6.38
C LYS A 335 -1.77 11.45 5.75
N PHE A 336 -2.84 10.69 5.93
CA PHE A 336 -4.17 11.08 5.49
C PHE A 336 -4.89 11.90 6.55
N HIS A 337 -5.62 12.90 6.09
CA HIS A 337 -6.51 13.75 6.89
C HIS A 337 -7.85 13.82 6.18
N GLU A 338 -8.96 13.72 6.92
CA GLU A 338 -10.29 13.89 6.32
C GLU A 338 -10.46 15.35 5.87
N LYS A 339 -10.97 15.55 4.65
CA LYS A 339 -11.36 16.89 4.19
C LYS A 339 -12.47 17.37 5.10
N ARG A 340 -12.28 18.55 5.70
CA ARG A 340 -13.39 19.36 6.22
C ARG A 340 -14.16 19.89 5.02
N GLN A 341 -14.93 19.03 4.35
CA GLN A 341 -16.01 19.48 3.48
C GLN A 341 -16.92 20.33 4.36
N GLY A 342 -17.09 21.61 3.98
CA GLY A 342 -18.19 22.40 4.52
C GLY A 342 -19.47 21.63 4.19
N SER A 343 -20.33 21.46 5.18
CA SER A 343 -21.57 20.69 5.07
C SER A 343 -22.33 21.05 3.80
N PHE A 344 -22.34 20.15 2.81
CA PHE A 344 -23.52 19.75 2.03
C PHE A 344 -23.18 18.61 1.07
N GLU A 345 -24.19 17.77 0.82
CA GLU A 345 -24.21 16.61 -0.06
C GLU A 345 -23.42 15.36 0.42
N PHE A 346 -24.20 14.43 0.97
CA PHE A 346 -23.95 12.97 0.95
C PHE A 346 -23.32 12.51 -0.37
N PRO A 347 -22.56 11.39 -0.39
CA PRO A 347 -21.86 10.92 -1.59
C PRO A 347 -22.79 10.89 -2.82
N LEU A 348 -22.51 11.79 -3.76
CA LEU A 348 -23.29 12.07 -4.97
C LEU A 348 -23.62 10.77 -5.71
N GLY A 349 -24.87 10.31 -5.55
CA GLY A 349 -25.43 9.14 -6.24
C GLY A 349 -25.97 8.01 -5.35
N TRP A 350 -25.77 8.02 -4.03
CA TRP A 350 -26.31 6.96 -3.15
C TRP A 350 -27.78 7.26 -2.75
N PRO A 351 -28.72 6.31 -2.90
CA PRO A 351 -30.12 6.52 -2.51
C PRO A 351 -30.31 6.88 -1.03
N PRO A 352 -31.16 7.89 -0.70
CA PRO A 352 -31.39 8.34 0.68
C PRO A 352 -31.85 7.24 1.64
N ALA A 353 -32.61 6.25 1.17
CA ALA A 353 -33.05 5.12 1.99
C ALA A 353 -31.89 4.27 2.53
N SER A 354 -30.86 4.05 1.71
CA SER A 354 -29.68 3.25 2.07
C SER A 354 -28.76 4.01 3.02
N LEU A 355 -28.65 5.33 2.85
CA LEU A 355 -27.92 6.22 3.74
C LEU A 355 -28.56 6.24 5.14
N LYS A 356 -29.87 6.46 5.20
CA LYS A 356 -30.65 6.40 6.45
C LYS A 356 -30.53 5.03 7.13
N TYR A 357 -30.57 3.94 6.37
CA TYR A 357 -30.46 2.60 6.96
C TYR A 357 -29.05 2.34 7.54
N LEU A 358 -27.98 2.85 6.92
CA LEU A 358 -26.63 2.83 7.50
C LEU A 358 -26.54 3.61 8.82
N GLU A 359 -27.18 4.79 8.89
CA GLU A 359 -27.28 5.57 10.14
C GLU A 359 -28.03 4.79 11.23
N GLU A 360 -29.17 4.15 10.90
CA GLU A 360 -29.95 3.28 11.79
C GLU A 360 -29.17 2.02 12.24
N ILE A 361 -28.14 1.61 11.50
CA ILE A 361 -27.21 0.52 11.85
C ILE A 361 -26.06 1.00 12.77
N GLY A 362 -25.90 2.32 12.93
CA GLY A 362 -24.88 2.94 13.78
C GLY A 362 -23.64 3.43 13.03
N PHE A 363 -23.68 3.54 11.70
CA PHE A 363 -22.65 4.27 10.95
C PHE A 363 -22.85 5.77 11.13
N SER A 364 -21.79 6.49 11.54
CA SER A 364 -21.78 7.94 11.48
C SER A 364 -21.61 8.42 10.04
N GLU A 365 -22.01 9.66 9.76
CA GLU A 365 -21.80 10.32 8.45
C GLU A 365 -20.34 10.20 7.94
N LYS A 366 -19.36 10.22 8.85
CA LYS A 366 -17.93 10.00 8.57
C LYS A 366 -17.62 8.58 8.12
N ASP A 367 -18.24 7.59 8.76
CA ASP A 367 -18.07 6.19 8.37
C ASP A 367 -18.70 5.94 6.99
N ILE A 368 -19.88 6.51 6.71
CA ILE A 368 -20.57 6.41 5.41
C ILE A 368 -19.73 7.08 4.29
N SER A 369 -19.16 8.26 4.57
CA SER A 369 -18.20 8.92 3.68
C SER A 369 -16.94 8.08 3.41
N THR A 370 -16.49 7.29 4.41
CA THR A 370 -15.37 6.36 4.24
C THR A 370 -15.79 5.13 3.42
N LEU A 371 -16.95 4.52 3.70
CA LEU A 371 -17.48 3.40 2.94
C LEU A 371 -17.63 3.74 1.45
N SER A 372 -18.15 4.91 1.12
CA SER A 372 -18.36 5.35 -0.28
C SER A 372 -17.08 5.58 -1.10
N GLN A 373 -15.92 5.69 -0.45
CA GLN A 373 -14.61 5.73 -1.13
C GLN A 373 -14.00 4.34 -1.34
N LEU A 374 -14.31 3.39 -0.46
CA LEU A 374 -13.70 2.06 -0.42
C LEU A 374 -14.51 0.99 -1.16
N TYR A 375 -15.84 1.17 -1.25
CA TYR A 375 -16.79 0.17 -1.73
C TYR A 375 -17.82 0.76 -2.68
N LEU A 376 -18.35 -0.09 -3.57
CA LEU A 376 -19.38 0.30 -4.51
C LEU A 376 -20.76 0.35 -3.86
N TYR A 377 -21.64 1.21 -4.37
CA TYR A 377 -23.02 1.25 -3.90
C TYR A 377 -23.72 -0.11 -4.01
N GLU A 378 -23.49 -0.85 -5.10
CA GLU A 378 -24.10 -2.16 -5.33
C GLU A 378 -23.67 -3.19 -4.27
N GLN A 379 -22.39 -3.19 -3.88
CA GLN A 379 -21.86 -4.03 -2.80
C GLN A 379 -22.47 -3.66 -1.44
N VAL A 380 -22.61 -2.37 -1.17
CA VAL A 380 -23.26 -1.85 0.04
C VAL A 380 -24.76 -2.17 0.06
N ALA A 381 -25.46 -2.01 -1.05
CA ALA A 381 -26.89 -2.31 -1.19
C ALA A 381 -27.17 -3.81 -1.03
N GLU A 382 -26.35 -4.68 -1.61
CA GLU A 382 -26.46 -6.13 -1.45
C GLU A 382 -26.12 -6.56 -0.01
N ALA A 383 -25.11 -5.93 0.63
CA ALA A 383 -24.85 -6.14 2.06
C ALA A 383 -26.03 -5.70 2.95
N LEU A 384 -26.65 -4.54 2.66
CA LEU A 384 -27.83 -4.03 3.39
C LEU A 384 -29.04 -4.95 3.21
N LYS A 385 -29.19 -5.55 2.02
CA LYS A 385 -30.24 -6.54 1.70
C LYS A 385 -29.99 -7.90 2.37
N ARG A 386 -28.73 -8.32 2.54
CA ARG A 386 -28.36 -9.56 3.25
C ARG A 386 -28.49 -9.43 4.77
N LEU A 387 -28.33 -8.23 5.33
CA LEU A 387 -28.33 -7.98 6.78
C LEU A 387 -29.57 -8.52 7.52
N PRO A 388 -30.84 -8.25 7.12
CA PRO A 388 -32.00 -8.77 7.84
C PRO A 388 -32.07 -10.31 7.88
N ALA A 389 -31.70 -10.97 6.78
CA ALA A 389 -31.72 -12.43 6.67
C ALA A 389 -30.57 -13.08 7.47
N ALA A 390 -29.44 -12.39 7.64
CA ALA A 390 -28.35 -12.80 8.51
C ALA A 390 -28.72 -12.61 10.00
N GLU A 391 -29.35 -11.48 10.36
CA GLU A 391 -29.85 -11.20 11.72
C GLU A 391 -30.89 -12.23 12.20
N GLN A 392 -31.82 -12.62 11.32
CA GLN A 392 -32.79 -13.69 11.61
C GLN A 392 -32.11 -15.04 11.85
N ARG A 393 -31.08 -15.39 11.06
CA ARG A 393 -30.28 -16.62 11.24
C ARG A 393 -29.50 -16.62 12.56
N VAL A 394 -28.87 -15.51 12.93
CA VAL A 394 -28.13 -15.39 14.20
C VAL A 394 -29.07 -15.53 15.39
N ARG A 395 -30.26 -14.90 15.34
CA ARG A 395 -31.30 -15.06 16.37
C ARG A 395 -31.84 -16.50 16.44
N ALA A 396 -32.01 -17.18 15.30
CA ALA A 396 -32.42 -18.58 15.25
C ALA A 396 -31.37 -19.54 15.85
N LYS A 397 -30.08 -19.19 15.78
CA LYS A 397 -28.97 -19.89 16.47
C LYS A 397 -28.82 -19.49 17.95
N GLY A 398 -29.79 -18.78 18.54
CA GLY A 398 -29.78 -18.39 19.96
C GLY A 398 -28.74 -17.32 20.34
N SER A 399 -28.07 -16.71 19.36
CA SER A 399 -27.05 -15.69 19.57
C SER A 399 -27.61 -14.28 19.34
N GLN A 400 -27.03 -13.27 19.99
CA GLN A 400 -27.43 -11.88 19.85
C GLN A 400 -26.39 -11.07 19.07
N VAL A 401 -26.84 -10.24 18.13
CA VAL A 401 -25.97 -9.28 17.42
C VAL A 401 -25.72 -8.08 18.33
N TYR A 402 -24.53 -8.03 18.95
CA TYR A 402 -24.15 -6.95 19.88
C TYR A 402 -23.79 -5.63 19.19
N SER A 403 -23.23 -5.68 17.97
CA SER A 403 -22.93 -4.50 17.16
C SER A 403 -23.41 -4.70 15.72
N ARG A 404 -24.51 -4.05 15.37
CA ARG A 404 -25.11 -4.08 14.03
C ARG A 404 -24.14 -3.55 12.97
N LYS A 405 -23.40 -2.49 13.32
CA LYS A 405 -22.32 -1.89 12.52
C LYS A 405 -21.22 -2.89 12.16
N ALA A 406 -20.65 -3.58 13.15
CA ALA A 406 -19.58 -4.54 12.92
C ALA A 406 -20.05 -5.76 12.11
N PHE A 407 -21.27 -6.25 12.41
CA PHE A 407 -21.87 -7.36 11.67
C PHE A 407 -22.12 -7.00 10.20
N PHE A 408 -22.63 -5.80 9.93
CA PHE A 408 -22.75 -5.27 8.56
C PHE A 408 -21.38 -5.16 7.86
N SER A 409 -20.34 -4.66 8.52
CA SER A 409 -18.99 -4.58 7.94
C SER A 409 -18.42 -5.96 7.56
N GLY A 410 -18.71 -7.00 8.34
CA GLY A 410 -18.37 -8.39 7.99
C GLY A 410 -19.13 -8.90 6.76
N ILE A 411 -20.44 -8.66 6.70
CA ILE A 411 -21.27 -9.01 5.52
C ILE A 411 -20.76 -8.27 4.28
N LEU A 412 -20.44 -6.98 4.40
CA LEU A 412 -19.91 -6.16 3.29
C LEU A 412 -18.56 -6.70 2.81
N ALA A 413 -17.65 -7.09 3.71
CA ALA A 413 -16.39 -7.72 3.32
C ALA A 413 -16.63 -8.99 2.48
N ASN A 414 -17.54 -9.87 2.89
CA ASN A 414 -17.85 -11.11 2.16
C ASN A 414 -18.55 -10.83 0.82
N VAL A 415 -19.47 -9.84 0.76
CA VAL A 415 -20.08 -9.38 -0.50
C VAL A 415 -19.03 -8.85 -1.46
N VAL A 416 -18.06 -8.08 -0.96
CA VAL A 416 -16.94 -7.56 -1.77
C VAL A 416 -16.07 -8.70 -2.27
N LYS A 417 -15.80 -9.73 -1.47
CA LYS A 417 -15.00 -10.88 -1.91
C LYS A 417 -15.67 -11.73 -3.00
N GLY A 418 -17.00 -11.68 -3.14
CA GLY A 418 -17.75 -12.50 -4.11
C GLY A 418 -18.19 -13.86 -3.57
N GLU A 419 -17.92 -14.15 -2.29
CA GLU A 419 -18.20 -15.43 -1.64
C GLU A 419 -19.72 -15.70 -1.52
N ALA A 420 -20.15 -16.92 -1.84
CA ALA A 420 -21.50 -17.40 -1.60
C ALA A 420 -21.68 -17.77 -0.12
N GLN A 421 -22.78 -17.35 0.51
CA GLN A 421 -23.01 -17.60 1.94
C GLN A 421 -23.25 -19.09 2.24
N THR A 422 -22.26 -19.79 2.82
CA THR A 422 -22.47 -21.05 3.55
C THR A 422 -22.58 -20.80 5.05
N ALA A 423 -23.38 -21.60 5.75
CA ALA A 423 -23.76 -21.34 7.15
C ALA A 423 -22.71 -21.78 8.20
N GLU A 424 -21.62 -22.41 7.74
CA GLU A 424 -20.54 -23.00 8.55
C GLU A 424 -19.33 -22.05 8.62
N GLU A 425 -18.96 -21.42 7.49
CA GLU A 425 -17.90 -20.41 7.43
C GLU A 425 -18.31 -19.12 8.16
N GLU A 426 -19.60 -18.76 8.12
CA GLU A 426 -20.19 -17.67 8.91
C GLU A 426 -19.99 -17.88 10.43
N ALA A 427 -19.96 -19.14 10.91
CA ALA A 427 -19.69 -19.45 12.31
C ALA A 427 -18.19 -19.32 12.67
N ARG A 428 -17.29 -19.72 11.76
CA ARG A 428 -15.83 -19.56 11.91
C ARG A 428 -15.44 -18.08 11.96
N LEU A 429 -16.03 -17.26 11.08
CA LEU A 429 -15.82 -15.82 11.02
C LEU A 429 -16.44 -15.06 12.20
N LEU A 430 -17.60 -15.49 12.72
CA LEU A 430 -18.15 -14.93 13.96
C LEU A 430 -17.19 -15.13 15.15
N HIS A 431 -16.56 -16.29 15.24
CA HIS A 431 -15.56 -16.59 16.27
C HIS A 431 -14.28 -15.74 16.10
N GLU A 432 -13.77 -15.61 14.87
CA GLU A 432 -12.58 -14.78 14.59
C GLU A 432 -12.84 -13.27 14.79
N ALA A 433 -14.03 -12.78 14.42
CA ALA A 433 -14.43 -11.39 14.65
C ALA A 433 -14.66 -11.10 16.15
N GLN A 434 -15.22 -12.03 16.91
CA GLN A 434 -15.29 -11.95 18.37
C GLN A 434 -13.90 -11.93 18.99
N GLN A 435 -12.97 -12.75 18.51
CA GLN A 435 -11.57 -12.74 18.98
C GLN A 435 -10.85 -11.43 18.66
N ARG A 436 -10.98 -10.87 17.45
CA ARG A 436 -10.39 -9.55 17.13
C ARG A 436 -11.00 -8.42 17.95
N GLN A 437 -12.33 -8.42 18.16
CA GLN A 437 -12.95 -7.41 19.03
C GLN A 437 -12.59 -7.60 20.50
N GLN A 438 -12.42 -8.83 20.98
CA GLN A 438 -11.87 -9.09 22.31
C GLN A 438 -10.43 -8.58 22.41
N GLN A 439 -9.57 -8.85 21.42
CA GLN A 439 -8.21 -8.32 21.35
C GLN A 439 -8.19 -6.78 21.34
N GLU A 440 -8.96 -6.11 20.48
CA GLU A 440 -9.04 -4.64 20.46
C GLU A 440 -9.57 -4.06 21.78
N MET A 441 -10.58 -4.69 22.40
CA MET A 441 -11.11 -4.29 23.71
C MET A 441 -10.12 -4.56 24.85
N GLU A 442 -9.37 -5.65 24.78
CA GLU A 442 -8.31 -6.01 25.74
C GLU A 442 -7.11 -5.08 25.58
N GLU A 443 -6.67 -4.75 24.36
CA GLU A 443 -5.64 -3.75 24.08
C GLU A 443 -6.04 -2.36 24.60
N GLN A 444 -7.28 -1.92 24.34
CA GLN A 444 -7.79 -0.65 24.88
C GLN A 444 -7.87 -0.67 26.41
N ARG A 445 -8.33 -1.78 27.01
CA ARG A 445 -8.39 -1.98 28.46
C ARG A 445 -6.99 -2.01 29.08
N MET A 446 -6.03 -2.69 28.46
CA MET A 446 -4.65 -2.80 28.89
C MET A 446 -3.93 -1.46 28.75
N THR A 447 -4.15 -0.72 27.66
CA THR A 447 -3.65 0.65 27.47
C THR A 447 -4.20 1.59 28.55
N ALA A 448 -5.51 1.49 28.87
CA ALA A 448 -6.12 2.27 29.95
C ALA A 448 -5.58 1.90 31.34
N LEU A 449 -5.30 0.61 31.59
CA LEU A 449 -4.68 0.14 32.83
C LEU A 449 -3.22 0.58 32.95
N GLN A 450 -2.42 0.48 31.90
CA GLN A 450 -1.05 1.01 31.84
C GLN A 450 -1.02 2.53 32.04
N GLY A 451 -2.00 3.27 31.49
CA GLY A 451 -2.17 4.70 31.72
C GLY A 451 -2.42 5.05 33.19
N LYS A 452 -3.23 4.24 33.89
CA LYS A 452 -3.48 4.36 35.34
C LYS A 452 -2.26 4.00 36.18
N PHE A 453 -1.55 2.91 35.87
CA PHE A 453 -0.30 2.55 36.53
C PHE A 453 0.75 3.65 36.37
N SER A 454 0.91 4.17 35.16
CA SER A 454 1.81 5.31 34.89
C SER A 454 1.42 6.56 35.68
N ALA A 455 0.13 6.76 35.97
CA ALA A 455 -0.34 7.86 36.83
C ALA A 455 -0.04 7.60 38.32
N HIS A 456 -0.19 6.36 38.79
CA HIS A 456 0.19 5.92 40.13
C HIS A 456 1.67 6.17 40.41
N GLN A 457 2.56 5.70 39.52
CA GLN A 457 4.00 5.93 39.62
C GLN A 457 4.37 7.42 39.65
N ARG A 458 3.78 8.23 38.74
CA ARG A 458 3.99 9.68 38.74
C ARG A 458 3.50 10.34 40.03
N GLY A 459 2.42 9.86 40.64
CA GLY A 459 1.93 10.36 41.93
C GLY A 459 2.96 10.17 43.04
N LEU A 460 3.50 8.95 43.17
CA LEU A 460 4.54 8.62 44.15
C LEU A 460 5.83 9.41 43.91
N ILE A 461 6.30 9.50 42.66
CA ILE A 461 7.49 10.29 42.29
C ILE A 461 7.29 11.79 42.55
N THR A 462 6.09 12.32 42.32
CA THR A 462 5.76 13.72 42.64
C THR A 462 5.80 13.95 44.16
N ALA A 463 5.25 13.03 44.95
CA ALA A 463 5.30 13.11 46.42
C ALA A 463 6.74 12.99 46.96
N GLY A 464 7.54 12.06 46.42
CA GLY A 464 8.97 11.94 46.74
C GLY A 464 9.75 13.21 46.43
N LEU A 465 9.54 13.78 45.23
CA LEU A 465 10.14 15.05 44.82
C LEU A 465 9.68 16.23 45.70
N GLN A 466 8.43 16.25 46.17
CA GLN A 466 7.91 17.30 47.06
C GLN A 466 8.44 17.19 48.49
N ASN A 467 8.67 15.97 48.99
CA ASN A 467 9.19 15.68 50.33
C ASN A 467 10.70 15.93 50.46
N LEU A 468 11.45 16.04 49.36
CA LEU A 468 12.86 16.46 49.40
C LEU A 468 13.02 17.88 49.97
N PRO A 469 14.09 18.16 50.72
CA PRO A 469 14.51 19.52 51.06
C PRO A 469 14.60 20.42 49.81
N ALA A 470 14.29 21.70 49.98
CA ALA A 470 14.18 22.64 48.85
C ALA A 470 15.49 22.76 48.02
N GLU A 471 16.65 22.60 48.66
CA GLU A 471 17.96 22.65 48.00
C GLU A 471 18.25 21.37 47.19
N GLU A 472 18.01 20.19 47.77
CA GLU A 472 18.16 18.90 47.08
C GLU A 472 17.20 18.78 45.90
N ARG A 473 15.93 19.17 46.10
CA ARG A 473 14.91 19.22 45.04
C ARG A 473 15.31 20.14 43.89
N THR A 474 15.85 21.32 44.21
CA THR A 474 16.35 22.26 43.19
C THR A 474 17.54 21.67 42.44
N THR A 475 18.47 21.03 43.15
CA THR A 475 19.65 20.37 42.58
C THR A 475 19.25 19.27 41.59
N LEU A 476 18.36 18.35 42.00
CA LEU A 476 17.87 17.25 41.16
C LEU A 476 17.12 17.75 39.90
N ILE A 477 16.40 18.87 40.00
CA ILE A 477 15.76 19.53 38.85
C ILE A 477 16.80 20.14 37.91
N GLN A 478 17.86 20.76 38.43
CA GLN A 478 18.93 21.30 37.59
C GLN A 478 19.75 20.18 36.92
N GLU A 479 19.99 19.05 37.59
CA GLU A 479 20.60 17.86 36.98
C GLU A 479 19.78 17.36 35.78
N HIS A 480 18.46 17.25 35.93
CA HIS A 480 17.54 16.90 34.85
C HIS A 480 17.65 17.89 33.68
N LEU A 481 17.50 19.19 33.95
CA LEU A 481 17.51 20.22 32.90
C LEU A 481 18.89 20.45 32.26
N ALA A 482 19.98 20.07 32.93
CA ALA A 482 21.32 20.05 32.36
C ALA A 482 21.53 18.82 31.45
N ALA A 483 21.02 17.66 31.83
CA ALA A 483 21.05 16.44 31.01
C ALA A 483 20.06 16.51 29.82
N LYS A 484 18.98 17.27 29.98
CA LYS A 484 17.90 17.49 29.00
C LYS A 484 17.51 18.96 28.86
N PRO A 485 18.34 19.79 28.20
CA PRO A 485 18.04 21.20 27.96
C PRO A 485 16.73 21.43 27.19
N GLU A 486 16.34 20.49 26.33
CA GLU A 486 15.07 20.51 25.59
C GLU A 486 13.83 20.51 26.49
N ASP A 487 13.88 19.85 27.65
CA ASP A 487 12.73 19.68 28.55
C ASP A 487 12.44 20.94 29.39
N ARG A 488 13.36 21.93 29.36
CA ARG A 488 13.22 23.24 30.01
C ARG A 488 12.01 24.03 29.51
N ILE A 489 11.52 23.77 28.29
CA ILE A 489 10.31 24.40 27.73
C ILE A 489 9.05 23.95 28.49
N MET A 490 9.05 22.73 29.04
CA MET A 490 7.93 22.16 29.78
C MET A 490 8.01 22.47 31.30
N TYR A 491 9.19 22.86 31.79
CA TYR A 491 9.41 23.18 33.20
C TYR A 491 8.91 24.59 33.56
N LYS A 492 8.20 24.68 34.69
CA LYS A 492 7.85 25.95 35.35
C LYS A 492 8.30 25.89 36.80
N ALA A 493 8.94 26.97 37.27
CA ALA A 493 9.40 27.04 38.65
C ALA A 493 8.21 26.93 39.63
N GLY A 494 8.23 25.90 40.49
CA GLY A 494 7.18 25.62 41.47
C GLY A 494 5.94 24.87 40.94
N ASP A 495 5.84 24.58 39.64
CA ASP A 495 4.71 23.88 39.03
C ASP A 495 5.16 22.58 38.33
N PHE A 496 4.81 21.44 38.93
CA PHE A 496 5.13 20.10 38.43
C PHE A 496 4.07 19.59 37.45
N GLY A 497 3.84 20.36 36.38
CA GLY A 497 2.85 20.04 35.37
C GLY A 497 3.04 18.65 34.74
N LEU A 498 1.92 17.99 34.38
CA LEU A 498 1.91 16.63 33.83
C LEU A 498 2.92 16.39 32.67
N PRO A 499 3.09 17.29 31.68
CA PRO A 499 4.07 17.09 30.60
C PRO A 499 5.51 17.02 31.11
N TYR A 500 5.89 17.89 32.05
CA TYR A 500 7.22 17.89 32.66
C TYR A 500 7.45 16.63 33.48
N MET A 501 6.48 16.22 34.31
CA MET A 501 6.63 15.03 35.15
C MET A 501 6.76 13.73 34.35
N VAL A 502 6.14 13.62 33.16
CA VAL A 502 6.35 12.47 32.26
C VAL A 502 7.80 12.38 31.78
N LEU A 503 8.44 13.51 31.47
CA LEU A 503 9.83 13.58 31.00
C LEU A 503 10.80 13.33 32.17
N PHE A 504 10.58 14.02 33.30
CA PHE A 504 11.36 13.86 34.53
C PHE A 504 11.34 12.42 35.05
N CYS A 505 10.20 11.73 35.06
CA CYS A 505 10.14 10.33 35.50
C CYS A 505 10.94 9.38 34.59
N LYS A 506 10.96 9.62 33.27
CA LYS A 506 11.77 8.83 32.33
C LYS A 506 13.26 9.07 32.53
N TRP A 507 13.65 10.32 32.73
CA TRP A 507 15.04 10.67 33.06
C TRP A 507 15.46 10.06 34.40
N LEU A 508 14.63 10.17 35.44
CA LEU A 508 14.92 9.66 36.78
C LEU A 508 15.18 8.14 36.77
N ALA A 509 14.34 7.38 36.05
CA ALA A 509 14.51 5.93 35.88
C ALA A 509 15.83 5.53 35.21
N ALA A 510 16.33 6.36 34.28
CA ALA A 510 17.54 6.08 33.51
C ALA A 510 18.83 6.62 34.18
N ALA A 511 18.78 7.80 34.77
CA ALA A 511 19.94 8.52 35.31
C ALA A 511 20.15 8.31 36.82
N ARG A 512 19.08 8.00 37.58
CA ARG A 512 19.10 7.79 39.03
C ARG A 512 18.26 6.56 39.41
N PRO A 513 18.57 5.35 38.89
CA PRO A 513 17.75 4.14 39.09
C PRO A 513 17.57 3.77 40.57
N GLU A 514 18.56 4.04 41.42
CA GLU A 514 18.49 3.83 42.87
C GLU A 514 17.44 4.73 43.54
N LEU A 515 17.42 6.02 43.19
CA LEU A 515 16.43 6.99 43.71
C LEU A 515 15.03 6.71 43.16
N TYR A 516 14.94 6.28 41.89
CA TYR A 516 13.70 5.83 41.27
C TYR A 516 13.11 4.61 41.99
N ALA A 517 13.95 3.62 42.35
CA ALA A 517 13.54 2.46 43.13
C ALA A 517 13.16 2.84 44.58
N ALA A 518 13.89 3.76 45.22
CA ALA A 518 13.58 4.23 46.58
C ALA A 518 12.23 4.95 46.67
N TRP A 519 11.80 5.63 45.59
CA TRP A 519 10.49 6.30 45.51
C TRP A 519 9.35 5.37 45.03
N LEU A 520 9.67 4.14 44.61
CA LEU A 520 8.72 3.10 44.22
C LEU A 520 9.02 1.80 45.01
N PRO A 521 8.93 1.86 46.36
CA PRO A 521 9.53 0.86 47.25
C PRO A 521 8.80 -0.49 47.24
N GLU A 522 7.50 -0.51 46.97
CA GLU A 522 6.74 -1.76 46.91
C GLU A 522 6.71 -2.36 45.50
N PRO A 523 6.62 -3.69 45.34
CA PRO A 523 6.45 -4.33 44.03
C PRO A 523 5.26 -3.78 43.23
N LYS A 524 4.18 -3.35 43.91
CA LYS A 524 3.01 -2.72 43.28
C LYS A 524 3.29 -1.34 42.67
N ASP A 525 4.41 -0.71 43.02
CA ASP A 525 4.77 0.63 42.57
C ASP A 525 5.74 0.58 41.39
N ASN A 526 6.56 -0.47 41.29
CA ASN A 526 7.53 -0.66 40.21
C ASN A 526 7.09 -1.69 39.14
N ASN A 527 6.19 -2.63 39.46
CA ASN A 527 5.72 -3.68 38.54
C ASN A 527 4.22 -3.59 38.25
N PHE A 528 3.88 -3.50 36.96
CA PHE A 528 2.50 -3.42 36.47
C PHE A 528 1.64 -4.64 36.87
N GLN A 529 2.19 -5.85 36.89
CA GLN A 529 1.46 -7.06 37.27
C GLN A 529 1.13 -7.06 38.76
N SER A 530 2.09 -6.67 39.60
CA SER A 530 1.89 -6.51 41.04
C SER A 530 0.90 -5.39 41.36
N TRP A 531 0.91 -4.29 40.59
CA TRP A 531 -0.07 -3.21 40.67
C TRP A 531 -1.49 -3.66 40.32
N LEU A 532 -1.65 -4.49 39.27
CA LEU A 532 -2.93 -5.07 38.89
C LEU A 532 -3.50 -5.96 39.99
N VAL A 533 -2.68 -6.84 40.57
CA VAL A 533 -3.08 -7.68 41.71
C VAL A 533 -3.50 -6.82 42.91
N TRP A 534 -2.74 -5.77 43.23
CA TRP A 534 -3.10 -4.84 44.30
C TRP A 534 -4.40 -4.08 44.04
N GLN A 535 -4.63 -3.61 42.81
CA GLN A 535 -5.88 -2.95 42.40
C GLN A 535 -7.10 -3.88 42.42
N LEU A 536 -6.91 -5.18 42.20
CA LEU A 536 -7.97 -6.18 42.32
C LEU A 536 -8.24 -6.57 43.78
N ALA A 537 -7.21 -6.57 44.65
CA ALA A 537 -7.34 -6.84 46.08
C ALA A 537 -7.81 -5.63 46.90
N SER A 538 -7.79 -4.42 46.33
CA SER A 538 -8.22 -3.15 46.96
C SER A 538 -9.62 -2.70 46.48
N ARG A 539 -10.42 -3.63 45.96
CA ARG A 539 -11.82 -3.45 45.53
C ARG A 539 -12.73 -4.38 46.32
#